data_AF-A0A925ZYJ5-F1
#
_entry.id   AF-A0A925ZYJ5-F1
#
_cell.length_a   1.000
_cell.length_b   1.000
_cell.length_c   1.000
_cell.angle_alpha   90.00
_cell.angle_beta   90.00
_cell.angle_gamma   90.00
#
_symmetry.space_group_name_H-M   'P 1'
#
loop_
_entity.id
_entity.type
_entity.pdbx_description
1 polymer ?
#
loop_
_entity_poly.entity_id
_entity_poly.type
_entity_poly.pdbx_seq_one_letter_code
_entity_poly.pdbx_strand_id
1 'polypeptide(L)'
;MAYSLSLLTTRAQCDAVLAMATEKRQVLSFRDTESDYRTDNTTVSATRLSAELTGLNTYITAITPVVAGMDPSDERKSLADELRLKTDRRDTLLARQGEVGPEKLVGRELEQALLDPQIPIVDDLIVQVTDHRATLPA
;
A
#
# COMPACT_ATOMS: atom_id res chain seq x y z
N MET A 1 -17.71 21.60 2.54
CA MET A 1 -17.03 22.55 3.46
C MET A 1 -17.33 23.97 2.99
N ALA A 2 -17.46 24.97 3.85
CA ALA A 2 -17.75 26.35 3.42
C ALA A 2 -16.45 27.15 3.23
N TYR A 3 -16.17 27.58 2.01
CA TYR A 3 -15.06 28.47 1.70
C TYR A 3 -15.51 29.93 1.69
N SER A 4 -14.62 30.86 2.03
CA SER A 4 -14.88 32.31 2.02
C SER A 4 -14.88 32.89 0.59
N LEU A 5 -15.65 32.29 -0.33
CA LEU A 5 -15.68 32.66 -1.75
C LEU A 5 -16.14 34.09 -1.99
N SER A 6 -16.93 34.65 -1.07
CA SER A 6 -17.34 36.06 -1.09
C SER A 6 -16.17 37.06 -1.08
N LEU A 7 -14.96 36.62 -0.71
CA LEU A 7 -13.74 37.45 -0.76
C LEU A 7 -13.09 37.46 -2.17
N LEU A 8 -13.50 36.58 -3.07
CA LEU A 8 -13.12 36.59 -4.48
C LEU A 8 -14.09 37.52 -5.21
N THR A 9 -13.70 38.78 -5.37
CA THR A 9 -14.56 39.84 -5.93
C THR A 9 -14.39 40.00 -7.46
N THR A 10 -13.39 39.36 -8.05
CA THR A 10 -13.13 39.42 -9.50
C THR A 10 -12.99 38.03 -10.11
N ARG A 11 -13.37 37.88 -11.39
CA ARG A 11 -13.18 36.62 -12.13
C ARG A 11 -11.73 36.17 -12.17
N ALA A 12 -10.78 37.10 -12.26
CA ALA A 12 -9.35 36.81 -12.24
C ALA A 12 -8.90 36.16 -10.92
N GLN A 13 -9.48 36.55 -9.78
CA GLN A 13 -9.19 35.90 -8.50
C GLN A 13 -9.75 34.46 -8.47
N CYS A 14 -10.95 34.24 -9.00
CA CYS A 14 -11.49 32.89 -9.17
C CYS A 14 -10.61 32.04 -10.10
N ASP A 15 -10.17 32.60 -11.23
CA ASP A 15 -9.31 31.91 -12.20
C ASP A 15 -7.97 31.49 -11.58
N ALA A 16 -7.37 32.33 -10.73
CA ALA A 16 -6.17 31.98 -9.98
C ALA A 16 -6.41 30.80 -9.01
N VAL A 17 -7.54 30.78 -8.30
CA VAL A 17 -7.90 29.67 -7.41
C VAL A 17 -8.19 28.39 -8.20
N LEU A 18 -8.88 28.49 -9.34
CA LEU A 18 -9.16 27.35 -10.22
C LEU A 18 -7.88 26.76 -10.82
N ALA A 19 -6.91 27.60 -11.21
CA ALA A 19 -5.62 27.13 -11.70
C ALA A 19 -4.88 26.31 -10.63
N MET A 20 -4.79 26.85 -9.40
CA MET A 20 -4.19 26.15 -8.26
C MET A 20 -4.92 24.84 -7.95
N ALA A 21 -6.26 24.86 -7.89
CA ALA A 21 -7.04 23.67 -7.58
C ALA A 21 -6.90 22.59 -8.66
N THR A 22 -6.85 23.00 -9.94
CA THR A 22 -6.65 22.07 -11.07
C THR A 22 -5.26 21.43 -11.04
N GLU A 23 -4.21 22.21 -10.76
CA GLU A 23 -2.85 21.68 -10.58
C GLU A 23 -2.81 20.70 -9.40
N LYS A 24 -3.39 21.08 -8.26
CA LYS A 24 -3.48 20.21 -7.08
C LYS A 24 -4.19 18.90 -7.39
N ARG A 25 -5.30 18.96 -8.13
CA ARG A 25 -6.05 17.79 -8.58
C ARG A 25 -5.18 16.87 -9.43
N GLN A 26 -4.43 17.41 -10.39
CA GLN A 26 -3.51 16.62 -11.23
C GLN A 26 -2.44 15.90 -10.41
N VAL A 27 -1.82 16.61 -9.45
CA VAL A 27 -0.83 16.02 -8.54
C VAL A 27 -1.45 14.89 -7.71
N LEU A 28 -2.66 15.09 -7.18
CA LEU A 28 -3.34 14.06 -6.39
C LEU A 28 -3.70 12.85 -7.25
N SER A 29 -4.24 13.04 -8.46
CA SER A 29 -4.55 11.93 -9.38
C SER A 29 -3.31 11.12 -9.78
N PHE A 30 -2.16 11.78 -9.99
CA PHE A 30 -0.90 11.07 -10.23
C PHE A 30 -0.49 10.22 -9.02
N ARG A 31 -0.57 10.79 -7.82
CA ARG A 31 -0.22 10.08 -6.57
C ARG A 31 -1.17 8.92 -6.29
N ASP A 32 -2.44 9.06 -6.61
CA ASP A 32 -3.47 8.02 -6.50
C ASP A 32 -3.12 6.81 -7.38
N THR A 33 -2.86 7.05 -8.67
CA THR A 33 -2.43 6.00 -9.61
C THR A 33 -1.12 5.33 -9.18
N GLU A 34 -0.15 6.12 -8.69
CA GLU A 34 1.11 5.57 -8.18
C GLU A 34 0.89 4.72 -6.92
N SER A 35 0.01 5.17 -6.02
CA SER A 35 -0.33 4.45 -4.79
C SER A 35 -0.99 3.11 -5.11
N ASP A 36 -1.98 3.11 -6.01
CA ASP A 36 -2.65 1.89 -6.49
C ASP A 36 -1.66 0.86 -7.01
N TYR A 37 -0.77 1.28 -7.91
CA TYR A 37 0.26 0.40 -8.47
C TYR A 37 1.17 -0.21 -7.38
N ARG A 38 1.54 0.60 -6.38
CA ARG A 38 2.39 0.16 -5.26
C ARG A 38 1.63 -0.79 -4.35
N THR A 39 0.36 -0.53 -4.06
CA THR A 39 -0.51 -1.42 -3.28
C THR A 39 -0.61 -2.77 -3.99
N ASP A 40 -0.98 -2.81 -5.27
CA ASP A 40 -1.12 -4.05 -6.05
C ASP A 40 0.14 -4.91 -6.06
N ASN A 41 1.29 -4.29 -6.35
CA ASN A 41 2.57 -5.02 -6.35
C ASN A 41 2.96 -5.54 -4.96
N THR A 42 2.65 -4.76 -3.92
CA THR A 42 2.88 -5.18 -2.52
C THR A 42 1.92 -6.30 -2.13
N THR A 43 0.65 -6.28 -2.56
CA THR A 43 -0.34 -7.34 -2.34
C THR A 43 0.14 -8.68 -2.87
N VAL A 44 0.62 -8.71 -4.12
CA VAL A 44 1.19 -9.92 -4.73
C VAL A 44 2.37 -10.44 -3.90
N SER A 45 3.28 -9.55 -3.50
CA SER A 45 4.47 -9.91 -2.74
C SER A 45 4.14 -10.41 -1.33
N ALA A 46 3.26 -9.72 -0.61
CA ALA A 46 2.83 -10.05 0.74
C ALA A 46 2.05 -11.37 0.80
N THR A 47 1.16 -11.60 -0.18
CA THR A 47 0.41 -12.85 -0.32
C THR A 47 1.36 -14.03 -0.55
N ARG A 48 2.32 -13.88 -1.47
CA ARG A 48 3.30 -14.92 -1.76
C ARG A 48 4.19 -15.21 -0.56
N LEU A 49 4.70 -14.18 0.12
CA LEU A 49 5.54 -14.33 1.30
C LEU A 49 4.77 -15.05 2.43
N SER A 50 3.52 -14.67 2.66
CA SER A 50 2.67 -15.29 3.70
C SER A 50 2.37 -16.76 3.40
N ALA A 51 2.07 -17.09 2.14
CA ALA A 51 1.84 -18.46 1.71
C ALA A 51 3.12 -19.33 1.87
N GLU A 52 4.28 -18.79 1.47
CA GLU A 52 5.56 -19.49 1.59
C GLU A 52 5.93 -19.73 3.06
N LEU A 53 5.78 -18.72 3.93
CA LEU A 53 5.99 -18.86 5.38
C LEU A 53 5.06 -19.90 5.99
N THR A 54 3.78 -19.91 5.59
CA THR A 54 2.80 -20.90 6.07
C THR A 54 3.23 -22.32 5.71
N GLY A 55 3.65 -22.54 4.46
CA GLY A 55 4.14 -23.83 4.00
C GLY A 55 5.41 -24.28 4.72
N LEU A 56 6.38 -23.39 4.89
CA LEU A 56 7.62 -23.67 5.61
C LEU A 56 7.36 -24.00 7.08
N ASN A 57 6.52 -23.21 7.77
CA ASN A 57 6.16 -23.46 9.16
C ASN A 57 5.44 -24.80 9.32
N THR A 58 4.55 -25.15 8.39
CA THR A 58 3.87 -26.45 8.38
C THR A 58 4.86 -27.59 8.22
N TYR A 59 5.76 -27.50 7.24
CA TYR A 59 6.80 -28.51 7.01
C TYR A 59 7.72 -28.67 8.21
N ILE A 60 8.27 -27.57 8.73
CA ILE A 60 9.20 -27.57 9.87
C ILE A 60 8.52 -28.20 11.09
N THR A 61 7.28 -27.82 11.38
CA THR A 61 6.51 -28.37 12.51
C THR A 61 6.30 -29.87 12.37
N ALA A 62 6.01 -30.35 11.15
CA ALA A 62 5.77 -31.77 10.90
C ALA A 62 7.06 -32.62 10.94
N ILE A 63 8.16 -32.12 10.37
CA ILE A 63 9.40 -32.91 10.19
C ILE A 63 10.31 -32.88 11.40
N THR A 64 10.28 -31.81 12.20
CA THR A 64 11.09 -31.71 13.43
C THR A 64 10.95 -32.93 14.36
N PRO A 65 9.74 -33.39 14.75
CA PRO A 65 9.60 -34.57 15.61
C PRO A 65 10.00 -35.87 14.90
N VAL A 66 9.85 -35.96 13.57
CA VAL A 66 10.25 -37.13 12.79
C VAL A 66 11.77 -37.31 12.86
N VAL A 67 12.54 -36.26 12.54
CA VAL A 67 14.01 -36.29 12.61
C VAL A 67 14.50 -36.58 14.02
N ALA A 68 13.83 -36.05 15.04
CA ALA A 68 14.17 -36.28 16.44
C ALA A 68 13.96 -37.74 16.87
N GLY A 69 12.92 -38.41 16.34
CA GLY A 69 12.56 -39.79 16.67
C GLY A 69 13.26 -40.87 15.85
N MET A 70 13.99 -40.52 14.78
CA MET A 70 14.72 -41.49 13.95
C MET A 70 16.02 -41.93 14.61
N ASP A 71 16.40 -43.20 14.44
CA ASP A 71 17.75 -43.66 14.77
C ASP A 71 18.80 -43.00 13.85
N PRO A 72 20.08 -42.93 14.27
CA PRO A 72 21.16 -42.45 13.42
C PRO A 72 21.27 -43.25 12.11
N SER A 73 20.96 -42.61 11.00
CA SER A 73 21.02 -43.19 9.65
C SER A 73 21.31 -42.10 8.62
N ASP A 74 21.67 -42.48 7.39
CA ASP A 74 21.87 -41.50 6.31
C ASP A 74 20.56 -40.82 5.90
N GLU A 75 19.42 -41.50 6.04
CA GLU A 75 18.10 -40.92 5.81
C GLU A 75 17.76 -39.86 6.86
N ARG A 76 18.08 -40.12 8.14
CA ARG A 76 17.96 -39.11 9.20
C ARG A 76 18.82 -37.88 8.90
N LYS A 77 20.07 -38.06 8.43
CA LYS A 77 20.95 -36.95 8.07
C LYS A 77 20.36 -36.12 6.92
N SER A 78 19.88 -36.79 5.87
CA SER A 78 19.24 -36.13 4.71
C SER A 78 18.05 -35.26 5.13
N LEU A 79 17.15 -35.80 5.96
CA LEU A 79 16.00 -35.05 6.48
C LEU A 79 16.41 -33.91 7.41
N ALA A 80 17.45 -34.09 8.23
CA ALA A 80 17.99 -33.03 9.08
C ALA A 80 18.58 -31.88 8.25
N ASP A 81 19.29 -32.19 7.16
CA ASP A 81 19.83 -31.20 6.24
C ASP A 81 18.71 -30.44 5.52
N GLU A 82 17.67 -31.14 5.04
CA GLU A 82 16.51 -30.49 4.44
C GLU A 82 15.79 -29.58 5.45
N LEU A 83 15.55 -30.06 6.68
CA LEU A 83 14.95 -29.28 7.75
C LEU A 83 15.76 -28.01 8.04
N ARG A 84 17.09 -28.10 8.04
CA ARG A 84 17.99 -26.94 8.20
C ARG A 84 17.79 -25.94 7.07
N LEU A 85 17.82 -26.39 5.82
CA LEU A 85 17.62 -25.52 4.65
C LEU A 85 16.26 -24.81 4.65
N LYS A 86 15.20 -25.51 5.03
CA LYS A 86 13.85 -24.93 5.14
C LYS A 86 13.76 -23.90 6.28
N THR A 87 14.45 -24.17 7.39
CA THR A 87 14.54 -23.23 8.52
C THR A 87 15.30 -21.96 8.12
N ASP A 88 16.46 -22.09 7.48
CA ASP A 88 17.25 -20.96 6.97
C ASP A 88 16.43 -20.10 5.99
N ARG A 89 15.64 -20.75 5.11
CA ARG A 89 14.74 -20.07 4.18
C ARG A 89 13.63 -19.32 4.91
N ARG A 90 12.98 -19.93 5.91
CA ARG A 90 11.95 -19.27 6.72
C ARG A 90 12.52 -18.03 7.38
N ASP A 91 13.68 -18.13 8.00
CA ASP A 91 14.30 -17.01 8.73
C ASP A 91 14.69 -15.88 7.79
N THR A 92 15.15 -16.21 6.58
CA THR A 92 15.40 -15.22 5.51
C THR A 92 14.11 -14.50 5.09
N LEU A 93 12.98 -15.20 5.00
CA LEU A 93 11.70 -14.58 4.65
C LEU A 93 11.16 -13.70 5.78
N LEU A 94 11.28 -14.15 7.03
CA LEU A 94 10.90 -13.35 8.21
C LEU A 94 11.69 -12.04 8.28
N ALA A 95 12.99 -12.07 7.98
CA ALA A 95 13.82 -10.86 7.94
C ALA A 95 13.35 -9.83 6.89
N ARG A 96 12.68 -10.28 5.82
CA ARG A 96 12.16 -9.43 4.73
C ARG A 96 10.71 -9.02 4.90
N GLN A 97 10.03 -9.52 5.94
CA GLN A 97 8.61 -9.31 6.14
C GLN A 97 8.25 -7.83 6.29
N GLY A 98 9.08 -7.02 6.95
CA GLY A 98 8.86 -5.57 7.06
C GLY A 98 8.98 -4.81 5.73
N GLU A 99 9.62 -5.38 4.72
CA GLU A 99 9.85 -4.73 3.42
C GLU A 99 8.79 -5.06 2.39
N VAL A 100 8.27 -6.30 2.41
CA VAL A 100 7.38 -6.83 1.36
C VAL A 100 6.24 -7.71 1.90
N GLY A 101 6.11 -7.82 3.22
CA GLY A 101 5.10 -8.63 3.89
C GLY A 101 3.81 -7.87 4.20
N PRO A 102 2.88 -8.50 4.95
CA PRO A 102 1.57 -7.95 5.26
C PRO A 102 1.61 -6.58 5.94
N GLU A 103 2.58 -6.36 6.84
CA GLU A 103 2.76 -5.10 7.55
C GLU A 103 3.08 -3.96 6.57
N LYS A 104 3.88 -4.25 5.53
CA LYS A 104 4.16 -3.28 4.48
C LYS A 104 2.92 -2.97 3.66
N LEU A 105 2.13 -4.00 3.33
CA LEU A 105 0.89 -3.86 2.58
C LEU A 105 -0.08 -2.92 3.32
N VAL A 106 -0.33 -3.17 4.60
CA VAL A 106 -1.22 -2.31 5.42
C VAL A 106 -0.73 -0.86 5.42
N GLY A 107 0.58 -0.63 5.45
CA GLY A 107 1.14 0.72 5.31
C GLY A 107 0.82 1.39 3.96
N ARG A 108 0.83 0.64 2.86
CA ARG A 108 0.45 1.15 1.53
C ARG A 108 -1.05 1.41 1.41
N GLU A 109 -1.87 0.51 1.94
CA GLU A 109 -3.32 0.67 1.99
C GLU A 109 -3.71 1.92 2.79
N LEU A 110 -3.00 2.22 3.90
CA LEU A 110 -3.19 3.46 4.64
C LEU A 110 -2.80 4.70 3.82
N GLU A 111 -1.68 4.67 3.09
CA GLU A 111 -1.28 5.77 2.20
C GLU A 111 -2.36 6.06 1.16
N GLN A 112 -2.95 5.02 0.57
CA GLN A 112 -4.06 5.11 -0.38
C GLN A 112 -5.33 5.67 0.27
N ALA A 113 -5.75 5.12 1.41
CA ALA A 113 -6.95 5.56 2.13
C ALA A 113 -6.87 7.04 2.57
N LEU A 114 -5.66 7.59 2.75
CA LEU A 114 -5.46 9.02 3.01
C LEU A 114 -5.61 9.89 1.76
N LEU A 115 -5.38 9.36 0.56
CA LEU A 115 -5.55 10.05 -0.71
C LEU A 115 -7.02 10.07 -1.17
N ASP A 116 -7.76 8.98 -0.93
CA ASP A 116 -9.17 8.81 -1.29
C ASP A 116 -10.06 10.04 -1.00
N PRO A 117 -10.02 10.66 0.20
CA PRO A 117 -10.86 11.83 0.48
C PRO A 117 -10.34 13.13 -0.13
N GLN A 118 -9.05 13.23 -0.50
CA GLN A 118 -8.44 14.50 -0.92
C GLN A 118 -8.90 14.93 -2.31
N ILE A 119 -9.04 13.99 -3.25
CA ILE A 119 -9.47 14.31 -4.62
C ILE A 119 -10.91 14.88 -4.64
N PRO A 120 -11.91 14.22 -4.01
CA PRO A 120 -13.27 14.76 -3.93
C PRO A 120 -13.35 16.14 -3.28
N ILE A 121 -12.50 16.44 -2.28
CA ILE A 121 -12.45 17.76 -1.65
C ILE A 121 -11.99 18.83 -2.64
N VAL A 122 -10.98 18.53 -3.46
CA VAL A 122 -10.48 19.48 -4.47
C VAL A 122 -11.51 19.65 -5.60
N ASP A 123 -12.18 18.57 -6.00
CA ASP A 123 -13.27 18.64 -6.99
C ASP A 123 -14.44 19.49 -6.49
N ASP A 124 -14.85 19.36 -5.23
CA ASP A 124 -15.86 20.20 -4.59
C ASP A 124 -15.45 21.68 -4.61
N LEU A 125 -14.18 22.00 -4.28
CA LEU A 125 -13.68 23.37 -4.37
C LEU A 125 -13.75 23.93 -5.80
N ILE A 126 -13.36 23.13 -6.80
CA ILE A 126 -13.43 23.55 -8.21
C ILE A 126 -14.86 23.88 -8.61
N VAL A 127 -15.83 23.04 -8.23
CA VAL A 127 -17.26 23.28 -8.49
C VAL A 127 -17.71 24.59 -7.83
N GLN A 128 -17.47 24.75 -6.52
CA GLN A 128 -17.94 25.95 -5.81
C GLN A 128 -17.31 27.26 -6.33
N VAL A 129 -16.03 27.25 -6.69
CA VAL A 129 -15.35 28.44 -7.25
C VAL A 129 -15.86 28.73 -8.66
N THR A 130 -16.16 27.69 -9.45
CA THR A 130 -16.75 27.85 -10.79
C THR A 130 -18.14 28.48 -10.70
N ASP A 131 -18.97 28.00 -9.79
CA ASP A 131 -20.30 28.54 -9.55
C ASP A 131 -20.24 29.99 -9.06
N HIS A 132 -19.36 30.30 -8.10
CA HIS A 132 -19.16 31.67 -7.61
C HIS A 132 -18.66 32.62 -8.72
N ARG A 133 -17.70 32.17 -9.53
CA ARG A 133 -17.17 32.95 -10.67
C ARG A 133 -18.27 33.36 -11.65
N ALA A 134 -19.25 32.48 -11.88
CA ALA A 134 -20.37 32.77 -12.78
C ALA A 134 -21.28 33.91 -12.27
N THR A 135 -21.28 34.18 -10.96
CA THR A 135 -22.04 35.30 -10.36
C THR A 135 -21.35 36.65 -10.49
N LEU A 136 -20.04 36.66 -10.79
CA LEU A 136 -19.26 37.88 -10.89
C LEU A 136 -19.40 38.54 -12.27
N PRO A 137 -19.38 39.88 -12.35
CA PRO A 137 -19.41 40.61 -13.61
C PRO A 137 -18.23 40.23 -14.50
N ALA A 138 -18.45 40.32 -15.82
CA ALA A 138 -17.48 39.98 -16.85
C ALA A 138 -16.23 40.87 -16.82
#